data_AF-A0A093VSH0-F1
#
_entry.id   AF-A0A093VSH0-F1
#
_cell.length_a   1.000
_cell.length_b   1.000
_cell.length_c   1.000
_cell.angle_alpha   90.00
_cell.angle_beta   90.00
_cell.angle_gamma   90.00
#
_symmetry.space_group_name_H-M   'P 1'
#
loop_
_entity.id
_entity.type
_entity.pdbx_description
1 polymer ?
#
loop_
_entity_poly.entity_id
_entity_poly.type
_entity_poly.pdbx_seq_one_letter_code
_entity_poly.pdbx_strand_id
1 'polypeptide(L)'
;MGRRFKFTKRSVPPRPPPPRLVPKPELPLRDESLGSSMSENDVQEVLHSAATEFKPISTTYGPFDLFAAIDPVTGDSVVHRAASVGNTQFLSGLLGCWGRRCGNDKKPLGSFWVLMTHQNLAGDTALHAAARHGSLQGAKAVYRLLHCGFVHDEEHDEENPPPEEWEWDFQEDLIFVYKAVIFVCAKNKDGLDAAALAQESGNNALIKWFEDLLRRIDPDGKRNDDSYIKGAWTMVLKHYGYYIKI
;
A
#
# COMPACT_ATOMS: atom_id res chain seq x y z
N MET A 1 2.14 -3.88 66.79
CA MET A 1 1.11 -3.34 65.88
C MET A 1 1.76 -2.95 64.55
N GLY A 2 1.67 -3.80 63.53
CA GLY A 2 2.26 -3.53 62.20
C GLY A 2 1.23 -2.97 61.23
N ARG A 3 1.47 -1.78 60.66
CA ARG A 3 0.64 -1.20 59.60
C ARG A 3 1.15 -1.70 58.24
N ARG A 4 0.36 -2.55 57.56
CA ARG A 4 0.54 -2.89 56.14
C ARG A 4 0.04 -1.73 55.28
N PHE A 5 0.93 -1.10 54.52
CA PHE A 5 0.54 -0.20 53.42
C PHE A 5 0.02 -1.04 52.25
N LYS A 6 -1.26 -0.85 51.88
CA LYS A 6 -1.83 -1.39 50.64
C LYS A 6 -1.42 -0.46 49.49
N PHE A 7 -0.58 -0.95 48.59
CA PHE A 7 -0.39 -0.30 47.29
C PHE A 7 -1.64 -0.52 46.44
N THR A 8 -2.42 0.54 46.23
CA THR A 8 -3.44 0.56 45.20
C THR A 8 -2.73 0.66 43.85
N LYS A 9 -2.90 -0.36 43.00
CA LYS A 9 -2.49 -0.29 41.59
C LYS A 9 -3.16 0.94 40.98
N ARG A 10 -2.39 1.96 40.59
CA ARG A 10 -2.88 3.05 39.75
C ARG A 10 -3.37 2.42 38.46
N SER A 11 -4.68 2.41 38.25
CA SER A 11 -5.29 2.12 36.96
C SER A 11 -4.79 3.17 35.99
N VAL A 12 -3.87 2.79 35.10
CA VAL A 12 -3.50 3.62 33.95
C VAL A 12 -4.78 3.74 33.12
N PRO A 13 -5.34 4.94 32.93
CA PRO A 13 -6.49 5.10 32.06
C PRO A 13 -6.10 4.58 30.66
N PRO A 14 -6.96 3.80 29.98
CA PRO A 14 -6.67 3.36 28.62
C PRO A 14 -6.37 4.59 27.77
N ARG A 15 -5.26 4.56 27.03
CA ARG A 15 -4.92 5.64 26.10
C ARG A 15 -6.13 5.85 25.18
N PRO A 16 -6.59 7.09 24.96
CA PRO A 16 -7.61 7.33 23.96
C PRO A 16 -7.10 6.77 22.62
N PRO A 17 -7.98 6.11 21.84
CA PRO A 17 -7.60 5.67 20.50
C PRO A 17 -7.07 6.88 19.72
N PRO A 18 -6.00 6.72 18.92
CA PRO A 18 -5.48 7.81 18.12
C PRO A 18 -6.62 8.42 17.28
N PRO A 19 -6.64 9.76 17.14
CA PRO A 19 -7.68 10.42 16.36
C PRO A 19 -7.76 9.80 14.98
N ARG A 20 -8.98 9.46 14.53
CA ARG A 20 -9.20 8.96 13.17
C ARG A 20 -8.65 10.00 12.20
N LEU A 21 -7.56 9.68 11.51
CA LEU A 21 -7.07 10.46 10.38
C LEU A 21 -8.10 10.30 9.25
N VAL A 22 -9.13 11.13 9.27
CA VAL A 22 -10.11 11.33 8.19
C VAL A 22 -10.19 12.83 7.94
N PRO A 23 -10.16 13.31 6.69
CA PRO A 23 -10.47 12.56 5.48
C PRO A 23 -9.25 11.88 4.87
N LYS A 24 -9.28 10.55 4.90
CA LYS A 24 -8.78 9.75 3.78
C LYS A 24 -9.37 10.39 2.51
N PRO A 25 -8.63 10.59 1.43
CA PRO A 25 -9.26 10.95 0.17
C PRO A 25 -10.35 9.91 -0.11
N GLU A 26 -11.60 10.31 0.03
CA GLU A 26 -12.74 9.50 -0.39
C GLU A 26 -12.63 9.44 -1.92
N LEU A 27 -12.03 8.37 -2.42
CA LEU A 27 -12.29 7.98 -3.79
C LEU A 27 -13.68 7.32 -3.86
N PRO A 28 -14.40 7.54 -4.95
CA PRO A 28 -13.89 8.08 -6.21
C PRO A 28 -13.78 9.61 -6.18
N LEU A 29 -12.83 10.14 -6.94
CA LEU A 29 -13.10 11.35 -7.72
C LEU A 29 -14.28 10.97 -8.61
N ARG A 30 -15.51 11.06 -8.09
CA ARG A 30 -16.73 10.86 -8.88
C ARG A 30 -16.81 12.03 -9.83
N ASP A 31 -16.14 11.89 -10.96
CA ASP A 31 -16.61 12.51 -12.17
C ASP A 31 -17.57 11.50 -12.80
N GLU A 32 -18.88 11.73 -12.64
CA GLU A 32 -19.93 10.88 -13.22
C GLU A 32 -19.85 10.83 -14.77
N SER A 33 -19.02 11.69 -15.38
CA SER A 33 -18.72 11.66 -16.81
C SER A 33 -17.62 10.69 -17.24
N LEU A 34 -16.88 10.09 -16.29
CA LEU A 34 -15.79 9.13 -16.52
C LEU A 34 -16.09 7.81 -15.80
N GLY A 35 -17.20 7.18 -16.15
CA GLY A 35 -17.57 5.86 -15.64
C GLY A 35 -16.74 4.74 -16.27
N SER A 36 -16.31 3.77 -15.47
CA SER A 36 -15.87 2.48 -16.03
C SER A 36 -17.06 1.83 -16.76
N SER A 37 -16.78 1.20 -17.90
CA SER A 37 -17.78 0.45 -18.67
C SER A 37 -17.85 -1.03 -18.29
N MET A 38 -17.12 -1.44 -17.24
CA MET A 38 -17.06 -2.83 -16.82
C MET A 38 -18.42 -3.35 -16.37
N SER A 39 -18.79 -4.51 -16.89
CA SER A 39 -19.88 -5.30 -16.34
C SER A 39 -19.47 -5.97 -15.02
N GLU A 40 -20.45 -6.44 -14.24
CA GLU A 40 -20.16 -7.21 -13.02
C GLU A 40 -19.31 -8.45 -13.30
N ASN A 41 -19.52 -9.10 -14.46
CA ASN A 41 -18.72 -10.25 -14.87
C ASN A 41 -17.27 -9.87 -15.13
N ASP A 42 -17.03 -8.73 -15.81
CA ASP A 42 -15.67 -8.25 -16.08
C ASP A 42 -14.93 -7.93 -14.78
N VAL A 43 -15.65 -7.36 -13.79
CA VAL A 43 -15.09 -7.08 -12.45
C VAL A 43 -14.70 -8.38 -11.75
N GLN A 44 -15.56 -9.39 -11.77
CA GLN A 44 -15.24 -10.68 -11.16
C GLN A 44 -14.09 -11.39 -11.88
N GLU A 45 -14.03 -11.29 -13.22
CA GLU A 45 -12.96 -11.89 -14.02
C GLU A 45 -11.60 -11.28 -13.69
N VAL A 46 -11.48 -9.95 -13.67
CA VAL A 46 -10.19 -9.30 -13.36
C VAL A 46 -9.77 -9.55 -11.91
N LEU A 47 -10.72 -9.55 -10.97
CA LEU A 47 -10.47 -9.88 -9.57
C LEU A 47 -10.08 -11.35 -9.38
N HIS A 48 -10.62 -12.26 -10.19
CA HIS A 48 -10.22 -13.66 -10.21
C HIS A 48 -8.82 -13.82 -10.80
N SER A 49 -8.56 -13.21 -11.96
CA SER A 49 -7.27 -13.21 -12.66
C SER A 49 -6.14 -12.74 -11.74
N ALA A 50 -6.36 -11.66 -10.98
CA ALA A 50 -5.41 -11.18 -9.97
C ALA A 50 -4.97 -12.28 -8.99
N ALA A 51 -5.88 -13.16 -8.59
CA ALA A 51 -5.63 -14.22 -7.62
C ALA A 51 -5.14 -15.55 -8.22
N THR A 52 -5.33 -15.79 -9.53
CA THR A 52 -5.15 -17.13 -10.11
C THR A 52 -4.29 -17.19 -11.37
N GLU A 53 -4.18 -16.10 -12.12
CA GLU A 53 -3.46 -16.09 -13.39
C GLU A 53 -2.07 -15.45 -13.23
N PHE A 54 -1.03 -16.28 -13.27
CA PHE A 54 0.36 -15.83 -13.28
C PHE A 54 0.74 -15.33 -14.67
N LYS A 55 0.13 -14.20 -15.08
CA LYS A 55 0.45 -13.44 -16.29
C LYS A 55 0.27 -11.94 -16.00
N PRO A 56 0.92 -11.05 -16.77
CA PRO A 56 0.68 -9.62 -16.64
C PRO A 56 -0.79 -9.25 -16.89
N ILE A 57 -1.30 -8.29 -16.11
CA ILE A 57 -2.62 -7.71 -16.37
C ILE A 57 -2.62 -7.05 -17.76
N SER A 58 -3.73 -7.17 -18.48
CA SER A 58 -3.89 -6.55 -19.79
C SER A 58 -3.86 -5.02 -19.69
N THR A 59 -3.04 -4.39 -20.53
CA THR A 59 -3.00 -2.93 -20.66
C THR A 59 -4.23 -2.33 -21.35
N THR A 60 -5.17 -3.17 -21.79
CA THR A 60 -6.49 -2.74 -22.26
C THR A 60 -7.36 -2.21 -21.11
N TYR A 61 -7.09 -2.62 -19.86
CA TYR A 61 -7.74 -2.02 -18.70
C TYR A 61 -7.14 -0.65 -18.40
N GLY A 62 -8.00 0.34 -18.18
CA GLY A 62 -7.61 1.68 -17.76
C GLY A 62 -7.65 1.86 -16.23
N PRO A 63 -7.22 3.02 -15.72
CA PRO A 63 -7.24 3.31 -14.28
C PRO A 63 -8.64 3.20 -13.67
N PHE A 64 -9.67 3.65 -14.41
CA PHE A 64 -11.06 3.61 -13.96
C PHE A 64 -11.59 2.19 -13.81
N ASP A 65 -11.17 1.27 -14.69
CA ASP A 65 -11.53 -0.14 -14.60
C ASP A 65 -10.96 -0.77 -13.33
N LEU A 66 -9.70 -0.44 -13.01
CA LEU A 66 -9.07 -0.92 -11.78
C LEU A 66 -9.65 -0.31 -10.51
N PHE A 67 -10.17 0.92 -10.57
CA PHE A 67 -10.93 1.52 -9.46
C PHE A 67 -12.34 0.93 -9.32
N ALA A 68 -12.94 0.46 -10.41
CA ALA A 68 -14.23 -0.24 -10.40
C ALA A 68 -14.10 -1.70 -9.98
N ALA A 69 -12.93 -2.31 -10.22
CA ALA A 69 -12.60 -3.68 -9.86
C ALA A 69 -12.31 -3.83 -8.36
N ILE A 70 -13.34 -3.59 -7.55
CA ILE A 70 -13.35 -3.76 -6.10
C ILE A 70 -14.43 -4.76 -5.73
N ASP A 71 -14.05 -5.77 -4.96
CA ASP A 71 -15.00 -6.74 -4.41
C ASP A 71 -15.99 -6.04 -3.47
N PRO A 72 -17.31 -6.07 -3.74
CA PRO A 72 -18.29 -5.38 -2.93
C PRO A 72 -18.46 -5.97 -1.52
N VAL A 73 -18.05 -7.23 -1.30
CA VAL A 73 -18.21 -7.93 -0.01
C VAL A 73 -17.03 -7.64 0.93
N THR A 74 -15.82 -7.59 0.38
CA THR A 74 -14.59 -7.45 1.17
C THR A 74 -13.97 -6.06 1.06
N GLY A 75 -14.25 -5.34 -0.02
CA GLY A 75 -13.56 -4.12 -0.42
C GLY A 75 -12.18 -4.37 -1.03
N ASP A 76 -11.80 -5.62 -1.29
CA ASP A 76 -10.51 -5.95 -1.89
C ASP A 76 -10.45 -5.48 -3.35
N SER A 77 -9.42 -4.72 -3.68
CA SER A 77 -9.08 -4.44 -5.08
C SER A 77 -8.25 -5.58 -5.70
N VAL A 78 -8.04 -5.50 -7.01
CA VAL A 78 -7.12 -6.38 -7.74
C VAL A 78 -5.72 -6.44 -7.11
N VAL A 79 -5.24 -5.34 -6.52
CA VAL A 79 -3.92 -5.29 -5.88
C VAL A 79 -3.90 -6.11 -4.59
N HIS A 80 -4.98 -6.08 -3.80
CA HIS A 80 -5.09 -6.90 -2.58
C HIS A 80 -5.04 -8.39 -2.92
N ARG A 81 -5.81 -8.79 -3.94
CA ARG A 81 -5.91 -10.18 -4.37
C ARG A 81 -4.62 -10.70 -4.99
N ALA A 82 -3.95 -9.92 -5.83
CA ALA A 82 -2.66 -10.31 -6.39
C ALA A 82 -1.57 -10.39 -5.31
N ALA A 83 -1.59 -9.45 -4.35
CA ALA A 83 -0.62 -9.43 -3.26
C ALA A 83 -0.78 -10.62 -2.31
N SER A 84 -2.01 -11.01 -1.96
CA SER A 84 -2.26 -12.12 -1.03
C SER A 84 -1.70 -13.45 -1.54
N VAL A 85 -1.78 -13.71 -2.86
CA VAL A 85 -1.25 -14.94 -3.47
C VAL A 85 0.17 -14.79 -4.01
N GLY A 86 0.75 -13.58 -3.97
CA GLY A 86 2.08 -13.32 -4.52
C GLY A 86 2.14 -13.40 -6.04
N ASN A 87 1.09 -12.99 -6.74
CA ASN A 87 1.03 -12.92 -8.19
C ASN A 87 1.85 -11.74 -8.72
N THR A 88 3.18 -11.92 -8.73
CA THR A 88 4.15 -10.87 -9.10
C THR A 88 4.02 -10.45 -10.56
N GLN A 89 3.63 -11.37 -11.45
CA GLN A 89 3.44 -11.07 -12.87
C GLN A 89 2.23 -10.16 -13.10
N PHE A 90 1.11 -10.42 -12.43
CA PHE A 90 -0.04 -9.51 -12.49
C PHE A 90 0.33 -8.12 -11.99
N LEU A 91 1.02 -8.05 -10.84
CA LEU A 91 1.45 -6.79 -10.23
C LEU A 91 2.43 -6.02 -11.13
N SER A 92 3.35 -6.70 -11.83
CA SER A 92 4.31 -6.02 -12.71
C SER A 92 3.66 -5.34 -13.91
N GLY A 93 2.50 -5.82 -14.36
CA GLY A 93 1.74 -5.18 -15.45
C GLY A 93 0.92 -3.95 -15.02
N LEU A 94 0.73 -3.72 -13.72
CA LEU A 94 -0.26 -2.75 -13.21
C LEU A 94 -0.01 -1.31 -13.66
N LEU A 95 1.26 -0.90 -13.73
CA LEU A 95 1.62 0.45 -14.18
C LEU A 95 1.24 0.69 -15.65
N GLY A 96 1.26 -0.37 -16.47
CA GLY A 96 0.89 -0.32 -17.88
C GLY A 96 -0.55 0.16 -18.11
N CYS A 97 -1.46 -0.04 -17.14
CA CYS A 97 -2.84 0.43 -17.20
C CYS A 97 -2.98 1.96 -17.13
N TRP A 98 -1.93 2.69 -16.70
CA TRP A 98 -1.89 4.16 -16.75
C TRP A 98 -1.16 4.70 -18.00
N GLY A 99 -0.70 3.81 -18.89
CA GLY A 99 0.00 4.14 -20.13
C GLY A 99 1.44 4.62 -19.93
N ARG A 100 2.17 4.75 -21.04
CA ARG A 100 3.62 5.06 -21.08
C ARG A 100 4.05 6.34 -20.35
N ARG A 101 3.13 7.29 -20.16
CA ARG A 101 3.43 8.57 -19.49
C ARG A 101 3.26 8.54 -17.99
N CYS A 102 2.79 7.42 -17.42
CA CYS A 102 2.55 7.35 -15.99
C CYS A 102 3.79 7.66 -15.16
N GLY A 103 5.01 7.33 -15.61
CA GLY A 103 6.25 7.65 -14.88
C GLY A 103 6.58 9.15 -14.79
N ASN A 104 6.05 9.97 -15.71
CA ASN A 104 6.49 11.36 -15.92
C ASN A 104 5.45 12.41 -15.48
N ASP A 105 4.16 12.06 -15.44
CA ASP A 105 3.08 12.98 -15.13
C ASP A 105 2.54 12.80 -13.69
N LYS A 106 2.51 13.90 -12.93
CA LYS A 106 2.07 13.91 -11.52
C LYS A 106 0.64 13.41 -11.30
N LYS A 107 -0.28 13.66 -12.25
CA LYS A 107 -1.70 13.29 -12.13
C LYS A 107 -1.91 11.76 -12.23
N PRO A 108 -1.41 11.07 -13.29
CA PRO A 108 -1.36 9.61 -13.35
C PRO A 108 -0.68 8.96 -12.14
N LEU A 109 0.48 9.46 -11.70
CA LEU A 109 1.15 8.93 -10.51
C LEU A 109 0.31 9.11 -9.25
N GLY A 110 -0.40 10.23 -9.14
CA GLY A 110 -1.32 10.50 -8.05
C GLY A 110 -2.43 9.46 -7.98
N SER A 111 -3.14 9.22 -9.08
CA SER A 111 -4.23 8.22 -9.09
C SER A 111 -3.72 6.79 -8.88
N PHE A 112 -2.56 6.44 -9.45
CA PHE A 112 -1.90 5.17 -9.17
C PHE A 112 -1.57 5.00 -7.68
N TRP A 113 -0.99 6.04 -7.05
CA TRP A 113 -0.73 6.06 -5.61
C TRP A 113 -2.01 5.87 -4.79
N VAL A 114 -3.15 6.39 -5.23
CA VAL A 114 -4.41 6.14 -4.54
C VAL A 114 -4.87 4.69 -4.67
N LEU A 115 -4.72 4.04 -5.84
CA LEU A 115 -4.98 2.60 -5.94
C LEU A 115 -4.10 1.81 -4.98
N MET A 116 -2.81 2.15 -4.91
CA MET A 116 -1.84 1.48 -4.03
C MET A 116 -2.18 1.63 -2.55
N THR A 117 -2.67 2.81 -2.14
CA THR A 117 -3.05 3.11 -0.75
C THR A 117 -4.52 2.83 -0.43
N HIS A 118 -5.26 2.22 -1.37
CA HIS A 118 -6.61 1.75 -1.13
C HIS A 118 -6.63 0.82 0.08
N GLN A 119 -7.67 0.94 0.90
CA GLN A 119 -7.90 0.00 1.99
C GLN A 119 -9.28 -0.61 1.82
N ASN A 120 -9.35 -1.93 2.00
CA ASN A 120 -10.57 -2.69 1.95
C ASN A 120 -11.49 -2.39 3.15
N LEU A 121 -12.60 -3.14 3.30
CA LEU A 121 -13.55 -2.93 4.39
C LEU A 121 -12.98 -3.27 5.77
N ALA A 122 -11.88 -4.03 5.87
CA ALA A 122 -11.14 -4.25 7.11
C ALA A 122 -10.11 -3.15 7.41
N GLY A 123 -9.90 -2.21 6.48
CA GLY A 123 -8.82 -1.22 6.57
C GLY A 123 -7.45 -1.76 6.15
N ASP A 124 -7.39 -3.00 5.67
CA ASP A 124 -6.16 -3.60 5.15
C ASP A 124 -5.81 -2.93 3.80
N THR A 125 -4.54 -2.58 3.61
CA THR A 125 -3.98 -2.27 2.27
C THR A 125 -3.50 -3.57 1.59
N ALA A 126 -3.07 -3.50 0.33
CA ALA A 126 -2.47 -4.66 -0.34
C ALA A 126 -1.24 -5.24 0.40
N LEU A 127 -0.50 -4.41 1.15
CA LEU A 127 0.63 -4.87 1.97
C LEU A 127 0.15 -5.66 3.20
N HIS A 128 -0.97 -5.27 3.80
CA HIS A 128 -1.63 -6.03 4.87
C HIS A 128 -2.16 -7.36 4.33
N ALA A 129 -2.79 -7.34 3.14
CA ALA A 129 -3.28 -8.55 2.49
C ALA A 129 -2.16 -9.56 2.22
N ALA A 130 -1.01 -9.11 1.69
CA ALA A 130 0.18 -9.95 1.54
C ALA A 130 0.67 -10.49 2.89
N ALA A 131 0.73 -9.63 3.91
CA ALA A 131 1.23 -10.02 5.22
C ALA A 131 0.36 -11.07 5.92
N ARG A 132 -0.96 -10.88 5.89
CA ARG A 132 -1.94 -11.81 6.47
C ARG A 132 -1.86 -13.20 5.85
N HIS A 133 -1.53 -13.29 4.56
CA HIS A 133 -1.39 -14.55 3.84
C HIS A 133 0.05 -15.08 3.83
N GLY A 134 0.98 -14.43 4.54
CA GLY A 134 2.39 -14.85 4.58
C GLY A 134 3.10 -14.73 3.23
N SER A 135 2.61 -13.89 2.31
CA SER A 135 3.14 -13.77 0.96
C SER A 135 4.30 -12.78 0.88
N LEU A 136 5.53 -13.30 1.04
CA LEU A 136 6.75 -12.51 0.86
C LEU A 136 6.85 -11.91 -0.55
N GLN A 137 6.52 -12.70 -1.58
CA GLN A 137 6.60 -12.23 -2.96
C GLN A 137 5.58 -11.13 -3.26
N GLY A 138 4.35 -11.28 -2.74
CA GLY A 138 3.34 -10.24 -2.82
C GLY A 138 3.75 -8.95 -2.11
N ALA A 139 4.28 -9.07 -0.88
CA ALA A 139 4.75 -7.91 -0.13
C ALA A 139 5.87 -7.16 -0.84
N LYS A 140 6.87 -7.89 -1.36
CA LYS A 140 7.95 -7.32 -2.19
C LYS A 140 7.42 -6.67 -3.46
N ALA A 141 6.53 -7.33 -4.20
CA ALA A 141 6.00 -6.83 -5.46
C ALA A 141 5.15 -5.56 -5.28
N VAL A 142 4.30 -5.51 -4.26
CA VAL A 142 3.51 -4.32 -3.93
C VAL A 142 4.42 -3.17 -3.47
N TYR A 143 5.45 -3.46 -2.68
CA TYR A 143 6.41 -2.43 -2.28
C TYR A 143 7.17 -1.88 -3.50
N ARG A 144 7.56 -2.73 -4.46
CA ARG A 144 8.18 -2.30 -5.73
C ARG A 144 7.33 -1.30 -6.50
N LEU A 145 6.01 -1.48 -6.53
CA LEU A 145 5.10 -0.55 -7.19
C LEU A 145 5.13 0.87 -6.57
N LEU A 146 5.67 1.07 -5.37
CA LEU A 146 5.89 2.43 -4.86
C LEU A 146 7.00 3.20 -5.58
N HIS A 147 7.94 2.47 -6.18
CA HIS A 147 9.14 2.98 -6.85
C HIS A 147 8.92 3.29 -8.34
N CYS A 148 7.68 3.25 -8.85
CA CYS A 148 7.31 3.45 -10.26
C CYS A 148 7.78 4.77 -10.93
N GLY A 149 8.48 5.66 -10.22
CA GLY A 149 9.11 6.85 -10.81
C GLY A 149 10.40 6.58 -11.59
N PHE A 150 10.97 5.36 -11.52
CA PHE A 150 12.29 5.06 -12.10
C PHE A 150 12.32 3.90 -13.11
N VAL A 151 11.18 3.24 -13.41
CA VAL A 151 11.17 1.93 -14.10
C VAL A 151 10.72 2.01 -15.58
N HIS A 152 10.89 3.15 -16.25
CA HIS A 152 10.61 3.23 -17.69
C HIS A 152 11.68 4.04 -18.44
N ASP A 153 12.94 3.64 -18.31
CA ASP A 153 13.84 3.71 -19.47
C ASP A 153 13.67 2.40 -20.24
N GLU A 154 12.91 2.44 -21.34
CA GLU A 154 12.71 1.31 -22.28
C GLU A 154 14.07 0.81 -22.87
N GLU A 155 15.18 1.52 -22.65
CA GLU A 155 16.52 1.14 -23.10
C GLU A 155 17.25 0.15 -22.18
N HIS A 156 16.75 -0.15 -20.97
CA HIS A 156 17.41 -1.02 -19.98
C HIS A 156 16.58 -2.23 -19.51
N ASP A 157 15.58 -2.67 -20.28
CA ASP A 157 14.77 -3.86 -19.93
C ASP A 157 15.59 -5.17 -19.86
N GLU A 158 16.79 -5.21 -20.46
CA GLU A 158 17.68 -6.39 -20.45
C GLU A 158 18.66 -6.44 -19.25
N GLU A 159 18.80 -5.36 -18.47
CA GLU A 159 19.79 -5.27 -17.37
C GLU A 159 19.17 -5.31 -15.96
N ASN A 160 17.85 -5.28 -15.89
CA ASN A 160 17.14 -5.32 -14.63
C ASN A 160 17.11 -6.77 -14.09
N PRO A 161 17.67 -7.05 -12.89
CA PRO A 161 17.69 -8.42 -12.36
C PRO A 161 16.28 -9.01 -12.22
N PRO A 162 16.12 -10.33 -12.05
CA PRO A 162 14.85 -10.90 -11.65
C PRO A 162 14.34 -10.16 -10.41
N PRO A 163 13.03 -9.86 -10.29
CA PRO A 163 12.52 -9.07 -9.18
C PRO A 163 12.99 -9.61 -7.82
N GLU A 164 13.09 -10.93 -7.68
CA GLU A 164 13.58 -11.65 -6.49
C GLU A 164 15.01 -11.27 -6.03
N GLU A 165 15.85 -10.79 -6.94
CA GLU A 165 17.30 -10.53 -6.75
C GLU A 165 17.66 -9.04 -6.57
N TRP A 166 16.66 -8.14 -6.55
CA TRP A 166 16.93 -6.71 -6.38
C TRP A 166 17.35 -6.39 -4.94
N GLU A 167 18.64 -6.08 -4.76
CA GLU A 167 19.15 -5.38 -3.57
C GLU A 167 18.98 -3.86 -3.78
N TRP A 168 18.33 -3.20 -2.82
CA TRP A 168 17.94 -1.79 -2.94
C TRP A 168 19.08 -0.89 -2.47
N ASP A 169 19.70 -0.16 -3.39
CA ASP A 169 20.78 0.80 -3.10
C ASP A 169 20.55 2.16 -3.80
N PHE A 170 19.34 2.73 -3.63
CA PHE A 170 19.00 4.03 -4.20
C PHE A 170 19.18 5.18 -3.20
N GLN A 171 19.61 6.35 -3.68
CA GLN A 171 19.39 7.62 -2.99
C GLN A 171 17.88 7.93 -3.04
N GLU A 172 17.16 7.50 -2.01
CA GLU A 172 15.75 7.81 -1.84
C GLU A 172 15.56 9.32 -1.64
N ASP A 173 14.78 9.96 -2.52
CA ASP A 173 14.36 11.34 -2.27
C ASP A 173 13.36 11.38 -1.10
N LEU A 174 13.23 12.57 -0.49
CA LEU A 174 12.40 12.73 0.70
C LEU A 174 10.91 12.38 0.44
N ILE A 175 10.43 12.56 -0.79
CA ILE A 175 9.04 12.23 -1.15
C ILE A 175 8.84 10.72 -1.18
N PHE A 176 9.80 9.98 -1.71
CA PHE A 176 9.78 8.53 -1.70
C PHE A 176 9.74 8.00 -0.27
N VAL A 177 10.64 8.47 0.61
CA VAL A 177 10.67 8.04 2.02
C VAL A 177 9.31 8.29 2.67
N TYR A 178 8.69 9.45 2.45
CA TYR A 178 7.35 9.74 2.98
C TYR A 178 6.27 8.81 2.44
N LYS A 179 6.26 8.49 1.14
CA LYS A 179 5.34 7.50 0.57
C LYS A 179 5.56 6.13 1.21
N ALA A 180 6.80 5.69 1.31
CA ALA A 180 7.15 4.39 1.87
C ALA A 180 6.70 4.28 3.34
N VAL A 181 6.98 5.29 4.17
CA VAL A 181 6.54 5.30 5.57
C VAL A 181 5.01 5.29 5.67
N ILE A 182 4.30 6.13 4.91
CA ILE A 182 2.83 6.16 4.90
C ILE A 182 2.26 4.79 4.54
N PHE A 183 2.80 4.15 3.52
CA PHE A 183 2.28 2.89 3.01
C PHE A 183 2.61 1.70 3.91
N VAL A 184 3.86 1.58 4.34
CA VAL A 184 4.35 0.46 5.16
C VAL A 184 3.79 0.53 6.58
N CYS A 185 3.65 1.74 7.13
CA CYS A 185 3.16 1.96 8.49
C CYS A 185 1.65 2.25 8.56
N ALA A 186 0.94 2.13 7.44
CA ALA A 186 -0.51 2.25 7.41
C ALA A 186 -1.14 1.30 8.44
N LYS A 187 -2.16 1.78 9.15
CA LYS A 187 -2.89 0.98 10.12
C LYS A 187 -4.24 0.56 9.56
N ASN A 188 -4.60 -0.71 9.78
CA ASN A 188 -5.95 -1.19 9.51
C ASN A 188 -6.93 -0.79 10.62
N LYS A 189 -8.18 -1.25 10.55
CA LYS A 189 -9.22 -0.91 11.55
C LYS A 189 -8.91 -1.41 12.96
N ASP A 190 -8.08 -2.44 13.08
CA ASP A 190 -7.62 -2.99 14.36
C ASP A 190 -6.38 -2.26 14.91
N GLY A 191 -5.85 -1.28 14.18
CA GLY A 191 -4.64 -0.54 14.55
C GLY A 191 -3.34 -1.29 14.29
N LEU A 192 -3.39 -2.38 13.51
CA LEU A 192 -2.23 -3.18 13.11
C LEU A 192 -1.66 -2.66 11.79
N ASP A 193 -0.33 -2.66 11.66
CA ASP A 193 0.34 -2.48 10.36
C ASP A 193 0.64 -3.86 9.74
N ALA A 194 1.12 -3.84 8.50
CA ALA A 194 1.47 -5.06 7.78
C ALA A 194 2.60 -5.85 8.48
N ALA A 195 3.55 -5.18 9.16
CA ALA A 195 4.60 -5.86 9.90
C ALA A 195 4.05 -6.63 11.11
N ALA A 196 3.08 -6.06 11.82
CA ALA A 196 2.38 -6.75 12.90
C ALA A 196 1.59 -7.97 12.38
N LEU A 197 0.88 -7.83 11.27
CA LEU A 197 0.18 -8.96 10.64
C LEU A 197 1.13 -10.05 10.13
N ALA A 198 2.32 -9.69 9.67
CA ALA A 198 3.32 -10.66 9.24
C ALA A 198 3.78 -11.57 10.40
N GLN A 199 3.82 -11.06 11.64
CA GLN A 199 4.11 -11.87 12.83
C GLN A 199 3.08 -12.99 13.01
N GLU A 200 1.80 -12.69 12.75
CA GLU A 200 0.70 -13.66 12.86
C GLU A 200 0.77 -14.75 11.78
N SER A 201 1.39 -14.47 10.63
CA SER A 201 1.55 -15.43 9.53
C SER A 201 2.54 -16.58 9.83
N GLY A 202 3.45 -16.39 10.79
CA GLY A 202 4.53 -17.33 11.08
C GLY A 202 5.62 -17.43 9.99
N ASN A 203 5.56 -16.61 8.94
CA ASN A 203 6.58 -16.60 7.89
C ASN A 203 7.80 -15.76 8.33
N ASN A 204 8.83 -16.43 8.86
CA ASN A 204 10.06 -15.80 9.33
C ASN A 204 10.78 -14.94 8.28
N ALA A 205 10.71 -15.31 7.00
CA ALA A 205 11.37 -14.55 5.94
C ALA A 205 10.63 -13.22 5.67
N LEU A 206 9.29 -13.25 5.70
CA LEU A 206 8.45 -12.06 5.61
C LEU A 206 8.64 -11.14 6.82
N ILE A 207 8.64 -11.71 8.02
CA ILE A 207 8.89 -10.97 9.26
C ILE A 207 10.23 -10.22 9.18
N LYS A 208 11.31 -10.96 8.86
CA LYS A 208 12.64 -10.36 8.72
C LYS A 208 12.67 -9.28 7.65
N TRP A 209 12.00 -9.50 6.52
CA TRP A 209 11.93 -8.50 5.45
C TRP A 209 11.26 -7.21 5.91
N PHE A 210 10.15 -7.28 6.66
CA PHE A 210 9.52 -6.09 7.24
C PHE A 210 10.40 -5.38 8.26
N GLU A 211 11.11 -6.12 9.11
CA GLU A 211 12.04 -5.51 10.07
C GLU A 211 13.18 -4.78 9.36
N ASP A 212 13.78 -5.42 8.35
CA ASP A 212 14.86 -4.83 7.54
C ASP A 212 14.36 -3.63 6.73
N LEU A 213 13.11 -3.67 6.25
CA LEU A 213 12.47 -2.54 5.58
C LEU A 213 12.25 -1.37 6.53
N LEU A 214 11.65 -1.59 7.70
CA LEU A 214 11.38 -0.54 8.69
C LEU A 214 12.68 0.11 9.21
N ARG A 215 13.75 -0.67 9.40
CA ARG A 215 15.06 -0.12 9.80
C ARG A 215 15.65 0.82 8.73
N ARG A 216 15.31 0.63 7.46
CA ARG A 216 15.78 1.48 6.35
C ARG A 216 14.95 2.75 6.21
N ILE A 217 13.62 2.63 6.15
CA ILE A 217 12.73 3.77 5.84
C ILE A 217 12.34 4.60 7.07
N ASP A 218 12.46 4.04 8.28
CA ASP A 218 12.12 4.71 9.53
C ASP A 218 13.09 4.33 10.68
N PRO A 219 14.40 4.59 10.52
CA PRO A 219 15.42 4.18 11.51
C PRO A 219 15.19 4.82 12.88
N ASP A 220 14.68 6.05 12.90
CA ASP A 220 14.45 6.83 14.13
C ASP A 220 13.08 6.53 14.77
N GLY A 221 12.24 5.70 14.15
CA GLY A 221 10.91 5.39 14.67
C GLY A 221 9.92 6.56 14.64
N LYS A 222 10.13 7.53 13.73
CA LYS A 222 9.30 8.74 13.56
C LYS A 222 7.88 8.41 13.09
N ARG A 223 7.62 7.18 12.62
CA ARG A 223 6.25 6.73 12.34
C ARG A 223 5.29 6.83 13.54
N ASN A 224 5.83 6.87 14.76
CA ASN A 224 5.03 7.01 15.99
C ASN A 224 4.74 8.48 16.36
N ASP A 225 5.24 9.45 15.58
CA ASP A 225 4.94 10.87 15.74
C ASP A 225 3.83 11.28 14.75
N ASP A 226 2.66 11.59 15.28
CA ASP A 226 1.49 12.03 14.50
C ASP A 226 1.78 13.27 13.66
N SER A 227 2.65 14.18 14.13
CA SER A 227 3.03 15.39 13.40
C SER A 227 3.89 15.05 12.19
N TYR A 228 4.80 14.09 12.34
CA TYR A 228 5.63 13.59 11.25
C TYR A 228 4.76 12.91 10.18
N ILE A 229 3.86 12.01 10.58
CA ILE A 229 2.95 11.32 9.65
C ILE A 229 2.04 12.32 8.92
N LYS A 230 1.48 13.31 9.63
CA LYS A 230 0.66 14.37 9.02
C LYS A 230 1.46 15.23 8.05
N GLY A 231 2.71 15.56 8.38
CA GLY A 231 3.63 16.26 7.50
C GLY A 231 3.94 15.47 6.23
N ALA A 232 4.25 14.17 6.37
CA ALA A 232 4.48 13.26 5.27
C ALA A 232 3.29 13.22 4.31
N TRP A 233 2.07 13.02 4.84
CA TRP A 233 0.84 13.04 4.05
C TRP A 233 0.66 14.34 3.27
N THR A 234 0.90 15.47 3.93
CA THR A 234 0.78 16.81 3.31
C THR A 234 1.75 16.97 2.14
N MET A 235 3.00 16.52 2.32
CA MET A 235 4.05 16.61 1.30
C MET A 235 3.74 15.71 0.09
N VAL A 236 3.30 14.48 0.33
CA VAL A 236 2.95 13.53 -0.74
C VAL A 236 1.73 14.01 -1.53
N LEU A 237 0.69 14.49 -0.86
CA LEU A 237 -0.51 15.02 -1.52
C LEU A 237 -0.18 16.27 -2.35
N LYS A 238 0.62 17.19 -1.80
CA LYS A 238 1.11 18.38 -2.53
C LYS A 238 1.96 17.99 -3.74
N HIS A 239 2.81 16.97 -3.62
CA HIS A 239 3.62 16.48 -4.74
C HIS A 239 2.76 16.03 -5.93
N TYR A 240 1.63 15.36 -5.66
CA TYR A 240 0.66 14.93 -6.67
C TYR A 240 -0.36 16.00 -7.09
N GLY A 241 -0.28 17.20 -6.54
CA GLY A 241 -1.19 18.29 -6.85
C GLY A 241 -2.56 18.19 -6.18
N TYR A 242 -2.70 17.35 -5.15
CA TYR A 242 -3.85 17.35 -4.25
C TYR A 242 -3.67 18.41 -3.18
N TYR A 243 -4.60 19.36 -3.12
CA TYR A 243 -4.62 20.40 -2.08
C TYR A 243 -5.56 19.98 -0.97
N ILE A 244 -5.03 19.79 0.24
CA ILE A 244 -5.87 19.70 1.44
C ILE A 244 -6.34 21.12 1.74
N LYS A 245 -7.65 21.39 1.60
CA LYS A 245 -8.24 22.57 2.21
C LYS A 245 -8.19 22.35 3.72
N ILE A 246 -7.33 23.10 4.40
CA ILE A 246 -7.28 23.19 5.88
C ILE A 246 -8.46 24.04 6.33
#